data_AF-A0A662U829-F1
#
_entry.id   AF-A0A662U829-F1
#
_cell.length_a   1.000
_cell.length_b   1.000
_cell.length_c   1.000
_cell.angle_alpha   90.00
_cell.angle_beta   90.00
_cell.angle_gamma   90.00
#
_symmetry.space_group_name_H-M   'P 1'
#
loop_
_entity.id
_entity.type
_entity.pdbx_description
1 polymer ?
#
loop_
_entity_poly.entity_id
_entity_poly.type
_entity_poly.pdbx_seq_one_letter_code
_entity_poly.pdbx_strand_id
1 'polypeptide(L)'
;MPTISSGVMRLKYVVDKIKRSLLVGGIKPEVVSEATDILDALIKDKMLELKLSDEDIAEVEVSYTLEEDKIVWDKESLKITAYKPITELEALVKEKVEEEVKRVSEEVAELKSKIEKTKKELSEIINKLSELEKSL
;
A
#
# COMPACT_ATOMS: atom_id res chain seq x y z
N MET A 1 26.80 12.08 0.41
CA MET A 1 25.98 12.34 1.60
C MET A 1 25.88 11.04 2.37
N PRO A 2 26.27 10.99 3.65
CA PRO A 2 26.02 9.83 4.49
C PRO A 2 24.51 9.56 4.62
N THR A 3 24.15 8.28 4.69
CA THR A 3 22.77 7.80 4.91
C THR A 3 22.72 7.06 6.23
N ILE A 4 21.67 7.31 7.01
CA ILE A 4 21.38 6.60 8.25
C ILE A 4 20.11 5.77 8.07
N SER A 5 20.16 4.52 8.53
CA SER A 5 19.00 3.64 8.61
C SER A 5 18.69 3.31 10.07
N SER A 6 17.41 3.30 10.41
CA SER A 6 16.93 2.78 11.70
C SER A 6 17.04 1.26 11.79
N GLY A 7 17.09 0.57 10.64
CA GLY A 7 16.73 -0.84 10.52
C GLY A 7 15.24 -1.08 10.78
N VAL A 8 14.82 -2.34 10.74
CA VAL A 8 13.42 -2.74 10.92
C VAL A 8 13.04 -2.68 12.40
N MET A 9 12.16 -1.74 12.77
CA MET A 9 11.69 -1.56 14.14
C MET A 9 10.32 -0.86 14.20
N ARG A 10 9.75 -0.71 15.40
CA ARG A 10 8.53 0.11 15.56
C ARG A 10 8.84 1.59 15.35
N LEU A 11 7.97 2.29 14.63
CA LEU A 11 8.15 3.70 14.28
C LEU A 11 8.43 4.60 15.48
N LYS A 12 7.77 4.36 16.63
CA LYS A 12 8.01 5.13 17.87
C LYS A 12 9.45 5.11 18.40
N TYR A 13 10.29 4.17 17.96
CA TYR A 13 11.68 4.05 18.41
C TYR A 13 12.70 4.52 17.37
N VAL A 14 12.26 4.90 16.17
CA VAL A 14 13.14 5.26 15.05
C VAL A 14 14.00 6.48 15.38
N VAL A 15 13.40 7.56 15.87
CA VAL A 15 14.13 8.80 16.17
C VAL A 15 15.18 8.57 17.25
N ASP A 16 14.85 7.82 18.30
CA ASP A 16 15.80 7.47 19.36
C ASP A 16 16.93 6.56 18.86
N LYS A 17 16.63 5.63 17.95
CA LYS A 17 17.65 4.80 17.31
C LYS A 17 18.62 5.64 16.48
N ILE A 18 18.11 6.56 15.67
CA ILE A 18 18.92 7.46 14.85
C ILE A 18 19.74 8.40 15.74
N LYS A 19 19.15 8.96 16.79
CA LYS A 19 19.85 9.76 17.82
C LYS A 19 21.07 9.03 18.38
N ARG A 20 20.89 7.78 18.82
CA ARG A 20 21.99 6.96 19.36
C ARG A 20 23.09 6.72 18.33
N SER A 21 22.72 6.43 17.08
CA SER A 21 23.68 6.23 15.99
C SER A 21 24.51 7.49 15.70
N LEU A 22 23.89 8.68 15.70
CA LEU A 22 24.59 9.96 15.52
C LEU A 22 25.56 10.27 16.68
N LEU A 23 25.14 9.99 17.92
CA LEU A 23 26.00 10.17 19.10
C LEU A 23 27.21 9.22 19.09
N VAL A 24 27.00 7.95 18.72
CA VAL A 24 28.09 6.97 18.55
C VAL A 24 29.03 7.40 17.41
N GLY A 25 28.49 8.07 16.39
CA GLY A 25 29.27 8.70 15.32
C GLY A 25 30.10 9.92 15.74
N GLY A 26 30.05 10.33 17.01
CA GLY A 26 30.87 11.41 17.57
C GLY A 26 30.31 12.81 17.38
N ILE A 27 29.03 12.94 17.00
CA ILE A 27 28.36 14.24 16.86
C ILE A 27 27.98 14.79 18.24
N LYS A 28 28.19 16.10 18.44
CA LYS A 28 27.90 16.79 19.71
C LYS A 28 26.43 16.62 20.12
N PRO A 29 26.12 16.34 21.41
CA PRO A 29 24.75 16.11 21.86
C PRO A 29 23.76 17.22 21.54
N GLU A 30 24.19 18.48 21.61
CA GLU A 30 23.37 19.66 21.35
C GLU A 30 22.88 19.66 19.90
N VAL A 31 23.80 19.43 18.96
CA VAL A 31 23.53 19.35 17.52
C VAL A 31 22.60 18.18 17.20
N VAL A 32 22.84 17.03 17.83
CA VAL A 32 21.99 15.84 17.64
C VAL A 32 20.56 16.12 18.13
N SER A 33 20.38 16.79 19.26
CA SER A 33 19.05 17.06 19.81
C SER A 33 18.21 17.92 18.85
N GLU A 34 18.77 19.03 18.37
CA GLU A 34 18.09 19.90 17.40
C GLU A 34 17.76 19.15 16.10
N ALA A 35 18.71 18.35 15.60
CA ALA A 35 18.52 17.55 14.41
C ALA A 35 17.43 16.48 14.58
N THR A 36 17.33 15.87 15.76
CA THR A 36 16.33 14.82 16.02
C THR A 36 14.92 15.39 16.13
N ASP A 37 14.74 16.61 16.62
CA ASP A 37 13.43 17.26 16.67
C ASP A 37 12.92 17.57 15.25
N ILE A 38 13.81 18.03 14.37
CA ILE A 38 13.51 18.25 12.95
C ILE A 38 13.16 16.93 12.27
N LEU A 39 13.94 15.87 12.53
CA LEU A 39 13.71 14.55 11.94
C LEU A 39 12.38 13.94 12.41
N ASP A 40 12.04 14.09 13.69
CA ASP A 40 10.76 13.61 14.25
C ASP A 40 9.57 14.26 13.54
N ALA A 41 9.62 15.57 13.29
CA ALA A 41 8.61 16.27 12.52
C ALA A 41 8.50 15.72 11.08
N LEU A 42 9.63 15.54 10.40
CA LEU A 42 9.66 14.99 9.04
C LEU A 42 9.09 13.57 8.95
N ILE A 43 9.43 12.72 9.92
CA ILE A 43 8.91 11.35 9.98
C ILE A 43 7.41 11.37 10.25
N LYS A 44 6.92 12.21 11.18
CA LYS A 44 5.48 12.34 11.48
C LYS A 44 4.68 12.81 10.27
N ASP A 45 5.17 13.81 9.55
CA ASP A 45 4.54 14.28 8.32
C ASP A 45 4.42 13.15 7.29
N LYS A 46 5.50 12.38 7.11
CA LYS A 46 5.51 11.24 6.18
C LYS A 46 4.62 10.07 6.66
N MET A 47 4.53 9.84 7.97
CA MET A 47 3.63 8.85 8.56
C MET A 47 2.16 9.21 8.30
N LEU A 48 1.79 10.49 8.39
CA LEU A 48 0.45 10.95 8.07
C LEU A 48 0.10 10.73 6.59
N GLU A 49 1.03 11.03 5.67
CA GLU A 49 0.85 10.74 4.23
C GLU A 49 0.62 9.25 3.96
N LEU A 50 1.36 8.39 4.65
CA LEU A 50 1.31 6.93 4.48
C LEU A 50 0.25 6.23 5.35
N LYS A 51 -0.49 6.99 6.19
CA LYS A 51 -1.46 6.48 7.17
C LYS A 51 -0.86 5.41 8.10
N LEU A 52 0.35 5.66 8.57
CA LEU A 52 1.07 4.82 9.52
C LEU A 52 0.89 5.33 10.96
N SER A 53 1.04 4.43 11.90
CA SER A 53 0.96 4.66 13.35
C SER A 53 2.29 4.35 14.03
N ASP A 54 2.48 4.86 15.23
CA ASP A 54 3.67 4.63 16.07
C ASP A 54 3.99 3.15 16.35
N GLU A 55 2.97 2.28 16.29
CA GLU A 55 3.09 0.84 16.55
C GLU A 55 3.45 0.03 15.30
N ASP A 56 3.34 0.62 14.11
CA ASP A 56 3.70 -0.06 12.87
C ASP A 56 5.20 -0.33 12.81
N ILE A 57 5.54 -1.48 12.23
CA ILE A 57 6.93 -1.90 12.01
C ILE A 57 7.38 -1.31 10.68
N ALA A 58 8.45 -0.55 10.69
CA ALA A 58 9.01 0.05 9.50
C ALA A 58 10.54 0.15 9.58
N GLU A 59 11.15 0.41 8.43
CA GLU A 59 12.52 0.85 8.31
C GLU A 59 12.55 2.25 7.73
N VAL A 60 13.27 3.15 8.40
CA VAL A 60 13.43 4.54 7.98
C VAL A 60 14.86 4.78 7.56
N GLU A 61 15.03 5.26 6.33
CA GLU A 61 16.31 5.63 5.74
C GLU A 61 16.27 7.11 5.38
N VAL A 62 17.31 7.86 5.74
CA VAL A 62 17.43 9.29 5.40
C VAL A 62 18.89 9.69 5.26
N SER A 63 19.18 10.56 4.31
CA SER A 63 20.51 11.12 4.09
C SER A 63 20.66 12.46 4.78
N TYR A 64 21.90 12.80 5.16
CA TYR A 64 22.21 14.07 5.80
C TYR A 64 23.53 14.65 5.32
N THR A 65 23.71 15.96 5.54
CA THR A 65 24.98 16.68 5.42
C THR A 65 25.35 17.33 6.74
N LEU A 66 26.64 17.59 6.93
CA LEU A 66 27.16 18.39 8.02
C LEU A 66 27.57 19.75 7.47
N GLU A 67 26.81 20.79 7.81
CA GLU A 67 27.04 22.17 7.38
C GLU A 67 27.19 23.05 8.62
N GLU A 68 28.32 23.75 8.76
CA GLU A 68 28.58 24.66 9.90
C GLU A 68 28.30 24.02 11.27
N ASP A 69 28.78 22.79 11.50
CA ASP A 69 28.54 22.01 12.72
C ASP A 69 27.06 21.63 12.97
N LYS A 70 26.17 21.74 11.97
CA LYS A 70 24.77 21.31 12.04
C LYS A 70 24.47 20.14 11.11
N ILE A 71 23.52 19.29 11.52
CA ILE A 71 22.99 18.23 10.67
C ILE A 71 21.84 18.81 9.83
N VAL A 72 21.97 18.71 8.51
CA VAL A 72 20.91 19.07 7.56
C VAL A 72 20.38 17.79 6.92
N TRP A 73 19.09 17.51 7.13
CA TRP A 73 18.42 16.34 6.56
C TRP A 73 17.99 16.59 5.13
N ASP A 74 18.28 15.64 4.24
CA ASP A 74 17.72 15.63 2.90
C ASP A 74 16.31 15.02 2.94
N LYS A 75 15.31 15.90 2.88
CA LYS A 75 13.88 15.52 2.95
C LYS A 75 13.46 14.61 1.80
N GLU A 76 14.06 14.77 0.62
CA GLU A 76 13.70 13.98 -0.56
C GLU A 76 14.23 12.55 -0.45
N SER A 77 15.34 12.37 0.27
CA SER A 77 15.89 11.05 0.56
C SER A 77 15.16 10.27 1.65
N LEU A 78 14.20 10.89 2.37
CA LEU A 78 13.47 10.23 3.45
C LEU A 78 12.57 9.12 2.88
N LYS A 79 12.92 7.89 3.22
CA LYS A 79 12.21 6.69 2.81
C LYS A 79 11.73 5.91 4.03
N ILE A 80 10.43 5.61 4.05
CA ILE A 80 9.80 4.76 5.07
C ILE A 80 9.29 3.49 4.40
N THR A 81 9.89 2.35 4.75
CA THR A 81 9.46 1.02 4.28
C THR A 81 8.66 0.35 5.39
N ALA A 82 7.34 0.30 5.27
CA ALA A 82 6.46 -0.31 6.27
C ALA A 82 6.26 -1.81 6.02
N TYR A 83 6.29 -2.59 7.11
CA TYR A 83 6.13 -4.04 7.11
C TYR A 83 4.85 -4.41 7.84
N LYS A 84 3.85 -4.88 7.11
CA LYS A 84 2.60 -5.37 7.70
C LYS A 84 2.67 -6.88 8.01
N PRO A 85 2.03 -7.34 9.10
CA PRO A 85 1.89 -8.77 9.37
C PRO A 85 1.21 -9.49 8.20
N ILE A 86 1.75 -10.66 7.83
CA ILE A 86 1.22 -11.50 6.74
C ILE A 86 -0.27 -11.86 6.97
N THR A 87 -0.67 -12.05 8.23
CA THR A 87 -2.05 -12.38 8.61
C THR A 87 -3.08 -11.32 8.20
N GLU A 88 -2.69 -10.03 8.18
CA GLU A 88 -3.57 -8.96 7.69
C GLU A 88 -3.63 -8.91 6.17
N LEU A 89 -2.52 -9.26 5.50
CA LEU A 89 -2.47 -9.37 4.04
C LEU A 89 -3.35 -10.52 3.55
N GLU A 90 -3.34 -11.67 4.22
CA GLU A 90 -4.17 -12.82 3.87
C GLU A 90 -5.67 -12.51 3.97
N ALA A 91 -6.10 -11.81 5.03
CA ALA A 91 -7.49 -11.41 5.20
C ALA A 91 -7.94 -10.43 4.10
N LEU A 92 -7.14 -9.41 3.81
CA LEU A 92 -7.41 -8.41 2.76
C LEU A 92 -7.46 -9.03 1.35
N VAL A 93 -6.55 -9.97 1.07
CA VAL A 93 -6.51 -10.66 -0.21
C VAL A 93 -7.72 -11.57 -0.35
N LYS A 94 -8.09 -12.31 0.71
CA LYS A 94 -9.24 -13.20 0.70
C LYS A 94 -10.56 -12.44 0.48
N GLU A 95 -10.76 -11.33 1.18
CA GLU A 95 -11.96 -10.48 1.03
C GLU A 95 -12.11 -9.97 -0.40
N LYS A 96 -11.05 -9.38 -0.97
CA LYS A 96 -11.07 -8.87 -2.35
C LYS A 96 -11.31 -9.98 -3.38
N VAL A 97 -10.71 -11.15 -3.17
CA VAL A 97 -10.91 -12.29 -4.06
C VAL A 97 -12.35 -12.81 -3.97
N GLU A 98 -12.93 -12.89 -2.77
CA GLU A 98 -14.33 -13.29 -2.59
C GLU A 98 -15.31 -12.31 -3.26
N GLU A 99 -15.08 -11.00 -3.13
CA GLU A 99 -15.90 -9.98 -3.79
C GLU A 99 -15.83 -10.07 -5.33
N GLU A 100 -14.63 -10.23 -5.88
CA GLU A 100 -14.45 -10.39 -7.34
C GLU A 100 -15.07 -11.70 -7.84
N VAL A 101 -14.88 -12.81 -7.13
CA VAL A 101 -15.51 -14.10 -7.48
C VAL A 101 -17.02 -13.97 -7.48
N LYS A 102 -17.60 -13.27 -6.50
CA LYS A 102 -19.04 -13.03 -6.44
C LYS A 102 -19.51 -12.21 -7.64
N ARG A 103 -18.85 -11.10 -7.96
CA ARG A 103 -19.19 -10.26 -9.12
C ARG A 103 -19.14 -11.03 -10.43
N VAL A 104 -18.06 -11.77 -10.67
CA VAL A 104 -17.91 -12.61 -11.86
C VAL A 104 -18.99 -13.68 -11.92
N SER A 105 -19.36 -14.28 -10.79
CA SER A 105 -20.42 -15.30 -10.75
C SER A 105 -21.79 -14.73 -11.13
N GLU A 106 -22.10 -13.50 -10.69
CA GLU A 106 -23.34 -12.79 -11.02
C GLU A 106 -23.39 -12.42 -12.51
N GLU A 107 -22.29 -11.91 -13.07
CA GLU A 107 -22.17 -11.60 -14.50
C GLU A 107 -22.34 -12.86 -15.35
N VAL A 108 -21.70 -13.97 -14.96
CA VAL A 108 -21.84 -15.25 -15.66
C VAL A 108 -23.28 -15.77 -15.61
N ALA A 109 -23.96 -15.61 -14.46
CA ALA A 109 -25.36 -16.01 -14.33
C ALA A 109 -26.27 -15.16 -15.24
N GLU A 110 -26.03 -13.86 -15.32
CA GLU A 110 -26.78 -12.97 -16.21
C GLU A 110 -26.55 -13.30 -17.68
N LEU A 111 -25.30 -13.56 -18.08
CA LEU A 111 -24.96 -13.99 -19.43
C LEU A 111 -25.62 -15.31 -19.80
N LYS A 112 -25.62 -16.31 -18.90
CA LYS A 112 -26.33 -17.58 -19.11
C LYS A 112 -27.83 -17.36 -19.32
N SER A 113 -28.45 -16.49 -18.53
CA SER A 113 -29.87 -16.14 -18.68
C SER A 113 -30.17 -15.49 -20.03
N LYS A 114 -29.30 -14.57 -20.49
CA LYS A 114 -29.42 -13.95 -21.82
C LYS A 114 -29.30 -14.98 -22.95
N ILE A 115 -28.29 -15.86 -22.87
CA ILE A 115 -28.09 -16.93 -23.86
C ILE A 115 -29.33 -17.84 -23.95
N GLU A 116 -29.92 -18.23 -22.82
CA GLU A 116 -31.09 -19.10 -22.80
C GLU A 116 -32.32 -18.43 -23.41
N LYS A 117 -32.52 -17.13 -23.14
CA LYS A 117 -33.58 -16.33 -23.79
C LYS A 117 -33.39 -16.27 -25.29
N THR A 118 -32.20 -15.92 -25.77
CA THR A 118 -31.90 -15.84 -27.21
C THR A 118 -32.08 -17.19 -27.89
N LYS A 119 -31.67 -18.29 -27.24
CA LYS A 119 -31.87 -19.64 -27.76
C LYS A 119 -33.36 -19.99 -27.92
N LYS A 120 -34.18 -19.58 -26.96
CA LYS A 120 -35.64 -19.77 -27.02
C LYS A 120 -36.26 -18.95 -28.16
N GLU A 121 -35.90 -17.67 -28.28
CA GLU A 121 -36.37 -16.79 -29.36
C GLU A 121 -36.00 -17.35 -30.75
N LEU A 122 -34.75 -17.81 -30.93
CA LEU A 122 -34.31 -18.43 -32.18
C LEU A 122 -35.11 -19.71 -32.50
N SER A 123 -35.40 -20.53 -31.49
CA SER A 123 -36.20 -21.75 -31.67
C SER A 123 -37.64 -21.42 -32.11
N GLU A 124 -38.24 -20.37 -31.54
CA GLU A 124 -39.56 -19.88 -31.96
C GLU A 124 -39.56 -19.35 -33.40
N ILE A 125 -38.48 -18.66 -33.82
CA ILE A 125 -38.31 -18.19 -35.20
C ILE A 125 -38.20 -19.37 -36.17
N ILE A 126 -37.36 -20.37 -35.85
CA ILE A 126 -37.19 -21.57 -36.68
C ILE A 126 -38.52 -22.32 -36.85
N ASN A 127 -39.31 -22.46 -35.78
CA ASN A 127 -40.62 -23.09 -35.85
C ASN A 127 -41.59 -22.32 -36.76
N LYS A 128 -41.66 -20.99 -36.64
CA LYS A 128 -42.50 -20.15 -37.51
C LYS A 128 -42.09 -20.22 -38.98
N LEU A 129 -40.78 -20.25 -39.27
CA LEU A 129 -40.28 -20.42 -40.64
C LEU A 129 -40.67 -21.79 -41.21
N SER A 130 -40.55 -22.85 -40.40
CA SER A 130 -40.94 -24.21 -40.79
C SER A 130 -42.45 -24.35 -41.06
N GLU A 131 -43.29 -23.60 -40.34
CA GLU A 131 -44.74 -23.54 -40.58
C GLU A 131 -45.06 -22.80 -41.89
N LEU A 132 -44.37 -21.70 -42.17
CA LEU A 132 -44.52 -20.95 -43.42
C LEU A 132 -44.11 -21.78 -44.64
N GLU A 133 -43.00 -22.50 -44.58
CA GLU A 133 -42.54 -23.40 -45.66
C GLU A 133 -43.54 -24.52 -45.96
N LYS A 134 -44.29 -25.02 -44.96
CA LYS A 134 -45.31 -26.05 -45.15
C LYS A 134 -46.63 -25.52 -45.72
N SER A 135 -46.82 -24.20 -45.73
CA SER A 135 -48.03 -23.52 -46.21
C SER A 135 -47.91 -22.96 -47.63
N LEU A 136 -46.73 -23.09 -48.24
CA LEU A 136 -46.43 -22.80 -49.65
C LEU A 136 -46.51 -24.07 -50.49
#